data_AF-O52691-F1
#
_entry.id   AF-O52691-F1
#
_cell.length_a   1.000
_cell.length_b   1.000
_cell.length_c   1.000
_cell.angle_alpha   90.00
_cell.angle_beta   90.00
_cell.angle_gamma   90.00
#
_symmetry.space_group_name_H-M   'P 1'
#
loop_
_entity.id
_entity.type
_entity.pdbx_description
1 polymer ?
#
loop_
_entity_poly.entity_id
_entity_poly.type
_entity_poly.pdbx_seq_one_letter_code
_entity_poly.pdbx_strand_id
1 'polypeptide(L)'
;MINDQLPRWVREARVGTRTGGPAMRPKTSDSPYFGWDSEDWPEVTRQLLSEQPLSGDTLVDAVLASWESIFESRLGSGFHIGTQIRPTPQVMGFLLHALIPLELANGDPSWRADLNSSEKDLVYQPDHKYSIEMKTSSHKDQIFGNRSFGVENPGKGKKAKDGYYVAVNFEKWSDAPGRLPRIRTIRYGWLDHTDWVAQKSQTGQQSSLPAVVSNTQLLAIHTGGQR
;
A
#
# COMPACT_ATOMS: atom_id res chain seq x y z
N MET A 1 23.56 -10.35 14.59
CA MET A 1 23.84 -9.03 15.19
C MET A 1 23.19 -7.85 14.45
N ILE A 2 22.73 -7.97 13.19
CA ILE A 2 22.05 -6.87 12.47
C ILE A 2 20.61 -6.62 13.00
N ASN A 3 19.90 -7.68 13.39
CA ASN A 3 18.46 -7.61 13.67
C ASN A 3 18.09 -6.77 14.92
N ASP A 4 18.98 -6.59 15.90
CA ASP A 4 18.68 -5.82 17.12
C ASP A 4 18.76 -4.30 16.94
N GLN A 5 19.32 -3.82 15.82
CA GLN A 5 19.38 -2.39 15.50
C GLN A 5 18.13 -1.89 14.77
N LEU A 6 17.26 -2.78 14.31
CA LEU A 6 16.07 -2.41 13.55
C LEU A 6 14.98 -1.85 14.49
N PRO A 7 14.20 -0.84 14.03
CA PRO A 7 13.04 -0.36 14.77
C PRO A 7 12.08 -1.51 15.09
N ARG A 8 11.42 -1.44 16.26
CA ARG A 8 10.50 -2.48 16.74
C ARG A 8 9.46 -2.89 15.68
N TRP A 9 8.80 -1.90 15.07
CA TRP A 9 7.77 -2.15 14.07
C TRP A 9 8.30 -2.90 12.82
N VAL A 10 9.58 -2.72 12.47
CA VAL A 10 10.23 -3.44 11.37
C VAL A 10 10.52 -4.89 11.75
N ARG A 11 11.02 -5.12 12.97
CA ARG A 11 11.29 -6.48 13.48
C ARG A 11 10.03 -7.31 13.59
N GLU A 12 8.93 -6.68 14.00
CA GLU A 12 7.63 -7.33 14.17
C GLU A 12 6.85 -7.47 12.84
N ALA A 13 7.29 -6.82 11.76
CA ALA A 13 6.66 -6.90 10.45
C ALA A 13 6.75 -8.31 9.86
N ARG A 14 5.61 -8.81 9.35
CA ARG A 14 5.43 -10.21 8.96
C ARG A 14 5.41 -10.40 7.46
N VAL A 15 6.03 -11.48 6.99
CA VAL A 15 5.88 -11.94 5.61
C VAL A 15 4.45 -12.39 5.34
N GLY A 16 4.00 -12.26 4.09
CA GLY A 16 2.72 -12.78 3.64
C GLY A 16 2.75 -14.30 3.39
N THR A 17 1.57 -14.89 3.27
CA THR A 17 1.38 -16.34 3.04
C THR A 17 0.55 -16.64 1.79
N ARG A 18 0.46 -15.68 0.86
CA ARG A 18 -0.33 -15.83 -0.35
C ARG A 18 0.24 -16.94 -1.23
N THR A 19 -0.64 -17.66 -1.91
CA THR A 19 -0.27 -18.67 -2.92
C THR A 19 -0.77 -18.25 -4.30
N GLY A 20 -0.08 -18.73 -5.35
CA GLY A 20 -0.45 -18.47 -6.74
C GLY A 20 -0.11 -17.05 -7.25
N GLY A 21 -0.87 -16.57 -8.23
CA GLY A 21 -0.60 -15.32 -8.94
C GLY A 21 0.27 -15.51 -10.19
N PRO A 22 0.60 -14.41 -10.88
CA PRO A 22 1.40 -14.45 -12.11
C PRO A 22 2.84 -14.91 -11.82
N ALA A 23 3.50 -15.46 -12.86
CA ALA A 23 4.94 -15.71 -12.81
C ALA A 23 5.69 -14.39 -12.64
N MET A 24 6.74 -14.43 -11.83
CA MET A 24 7.58 -13.28 -11.54
C MET A 24 8.46 -12.93 -12.74
N ARG A 25 8.66 -11.63 -12.96
CA ARG A 25 9.64 -11.12 -13.93
C ARG A 25 11.00 -10.95 -13.24
N PRO A 26 12.12 -11.07 -13.98
CA PRO A 26 13.45 -10.81 -13.42
C PRO A 26 13.56 -9.40 -12.83
N LYS A 27 14.30 -9.28 -11.73
CA LYS A 27 14.70 -7.97 -11.17
C LYS A 27 15.76 -7.32 -12.07
N THR A 28 15.69 -6.00 -12.23
CA THR A 28 16.70 -5.20 -12.94
C THR A 28 17.88 -4.87 -12.03
N SER A 29 19.04 -4.50 -12.59
CA SER A 29 20.25 -4.15 -11.82
C SER A 29 20.07 -3.04 -10.79
N ASP A 30 19.10 -2.15 -11.03
CA ASP A 30 18.82 -1.01 -10.16
C ASP A 30 17.87 -1.36 -8.98
N SER A 31 17.34 -2.58 -8.96
CA SER A 31 16.47 -3.04 -7.87
C SER A 31 17.29 -3.35 -6.62
N PRO A 32 16.84 -2.98 -5.40
CA PRO A 32 17.48 -3.40 -4.16
C PRO A 32 17.45 -4.92 -3.97
N TYR A 33 16.58 -5.63 -4.68
CA TYR A 33 16.45 -7.08 -4.66
C TYR A 33 17.31 -7.80 -5.71
N PHE A 34 18.02 -7.05 -6.56
CA PHE A 34 18.86 -7.63 -7.59
C PHE A 34 20.02 -8.44 -6.99
N GLY A 35 20.24 -9.64 -7.52
CA GLY A 35 21.31 -10.54 -7.06
C GLY A 35 20.99 -11.30 -5.76
N TRP A 36 19.84 -11.07 -5.14
CA TRP A 36 19.38 -11.79 -3.95
C TRP A 36 18.36 -12.86 -4.30
N ASP A 37 18.44 -14.01 -3.64
CA ASP A 37 17.41 -15.04 -3.71
C ASP A 37 16.13 -14.55 -3.03
N SER A 38 14.97 -15.02 -3.51
CA SER A 38 13.68 -14.53 -3.01
C SER A 38 13.42 -14.83 -1.53
N GLU A 39 14.15 -15.78 -0.96
CA GLU A 39 14.13 -16.13 0.46
C GLU A 39 14.76 -15.03 1.34
N ASP A 40 15.70 -14.25 0.80
CA ASP A 40 16.40 -13.16 1.49
C ASP A 40 15.69 -11.80 1.35
N TRP A 41 14.77 -11.67 0.39
CA TRP A 41 14.03 -10.42 0.15
C TRP A 41 13.29 -9.83 1.36
N PRO A 42 12.73 -10.63 2.30
CA PRO A 42 12.19 -10.07 3.53
C PRO A 42 13.21 -9.25 4.32
N GLU A 43 14.47 -9.68 4.36
CA GLU A 43 15.53 -8.97 5.09
C GLU A 43 15.94 -7.69 4.37
N VAL A 44 16.10 -7.74 3.04
CA VAL A 44 16.29 -6.54 2.21
C VAL A 44 15.17 -5.53 2.45
N THR A 45 13.91 -6.01 2.51
CA THR A 45 12.75 -5.15 2.77
C THR A 45 12.78 -4.54 4.16
N ARG A 46 13.22 -5.27 5.19
CA ARG A 46 13.38 -4.71 6.54
C ARG A 46 14.43 -3.61 6.59
N GLN A 47 15.55 -3.78 5.90
CA GLN A 47 16.58 -2.75 5.80
C GLN A 47 16.02 -1.47 5.13
N LEU A 48 15.36 -1.62 3.98
CA LEU A 48 14.70 -0.50 3.29
C LEU A 48 13.67 0.23 4.18
N LEU A 49 12.89 -0.52 4.97
CA LEU A 49 11.91 0.04 5.89
C LEU A 49 12.54 0.72 7.11
N SER A 50 13.71 0.27 7.57
CA SER A 50 14.42 0.93 8.67
C SER A 50 14.97 2.31 8.30
N GLU A 51 15.20 2.56 7.01
CA GLU A 51 15.63 3.86 6.48
C GLU A 51 14.46 4.82 6.26
N GLN A 52 13.23 4.36 6.40
CA GLN A 52 12.04 5.11 6.02
C GLN A 52 11.61 6.07 7.16
N PRO A 53 11.47 7.39 6.89
CA PRO A 53 11.14 8.39 7.93
C PRO A 53 9.76 8.27 8.58
N LEU A 54 8.77 7.71 7.87
CA LEU A 54 7.44 7.35 8.38
C LEU A 54 7.46 5.96 9.00
N SER A 55 7.37 5.92 10.33
CA SER A 55 7.27 4.67 11.08
C SER A 55 6.01 3.88 10.72
N GLY A 56 6.09 2.56 10.82
CA GLY A 56 4.95 1.67 10.65
C GLY A 56 3.82 1.96 11.64
N ASP A 57 4.15 2.31 12.88
CA ASP A 57 3.16 2.64 13.91
C ASP A 57 2.36 3.89 13.53
N THR A 58 3.05 4.97 13.15
CA THR A 58 2.41 6.22 12.68
C THR A 58 1.54 5.99 11.45
N LEU A 59 2.03 5.21 10.49
CA LEU A 59 1.26 4.88 9.29
C LEU A 59 -0.01 4.07 9.63
N VAL A 60 0.10 3.07 10.51
CA VAL A 60 -1.04 2.26 10.95
C VAL A 60 -2.08 3.13 11.63
N ASP A 61 -1.66 4.00 12.55
CA ASP A 61 -2.56 4.89 13.26
C ASP A 61 -3.27 5.86 12.30
N ALA A 62 -2.56 6.45 11.33
CA ALA A 62 -3.16 7.32 10.31
C ALA A 62 -4.18 6.59 9.42
N VAL A 63 -3.90 5.34 9.01
CA VAL A 63 -4.83 4.52 8.22
C VAL A 63 -6.09 4.18 9.02
N LEU A 64 -5.94 3.79 10.29
CA LEU A 64 -7.07 3.43 11.15
C LEU A 64 -7.92 4.65 11.50
N ALA A 65 -7.30 5.80 11.82
CA ALA A 65 -7.99 7.05 12.07
C ALA A 65 -8.74 7.55 10.82
N SER A 66 -8.13 7.44 9.64
CA SER A 66 -8.79 7.74 8.37
C SER A 66 -10.00 6.84 8.15
N TRP A 67 -9.88 5.54 8.45
CA TRP A 67 -10.96 4.57 8.28
C TRP A 67 -12.14 4.86 9.22
N GLU A 68 -11.86 5.19 10.47
CA GLU A 68 -12.88 5.60 11.45
C GLU A 68 -13.57 6.90 11.02
N SER A 69 -12.79 7.92 10.64
CA SER A 69 -13.28 9.22 10.18
C SER A 69 -14.23 9.13 8.98
N ILE A 70 -14.05 8.14 8.10
CA ILE A 70 -15.00 7.88 7.00
C ILE A 70 -16.41 7.60 7.55
N PHE A 71 -16.55 6.81 8.60
CA PHE A 71 -17.86 6.46 9.18
C PHE A 71 -18.41 7.57 10.08
N GLU A 72 -17.56 8.40 10.66
CA GLU A 72 -17.97 9.58 11.43
C GLU A 72 -18.39 10.76 10.54
N SER A 73 -18.01 10.74 9.26
CA SER A 73 -18.30 11.80 8.31
C SER A 73 -19.80 12.08 8.15
N ARG A 74 -20.13 13.36 7.98
CA ARG A 74 -21.48 13.87 7.70
C ARG A 74 -21.57 14.37 6.27
N LEU A 75 -22.57 13.87 5.54
CA LEU A 75 -22.84 14.21 4.15
C LEU A 75 -24.28 14.73 4.00
N GLY A 76 -24.45 15.79 3.21
CA GLY A 76 -25.76 16.43 3.00
C GLY A 76 -26.39 16.92 4.31
N SER A 77 -27.67 16.61 4.52
CA SER A 77 -28.44 17.02 5.72
C SER A 77 -28.11 16.22 6.99
N GLY A 78 -26.91 15.63 7.09
CA GLY A 78 -26.47 14.83 8.24
C GLY A 78 -26.54 13.31 8.05
N PHE A 79 -26.45 12.82 6.80
CA PHE A 79 -26.33 11.39 6.53
C PHE A 79 -24.90 10.91 6.81
N HIS A 80 -24.77 9.70 7.33
CA HIS A 80 -23.47 9.10 7.64
C HIS A 80 -23.18 7.89 6.74
N ILE A 81 -21.89 7.67 6.46
CA ILE A 81 -21.41 6.44 5.84
C ILE A 81 -21.50 5.30 6.87
N GLY A 82 -22.03 4.15 6.46
CA GLY A 82 -22.26 2.99 7.32
C GLY A 82 -23.66 2.89 7.91
N THR A 83 -24.43 3.97 7.88
CA THR A 83 -25.84 3.99 8.32
C THR A 83 -26.79 4.07 7.13
N GLN A 84 -26.88 5.24 6.49
CA GLN A 84 -27.72 5.48 5.31
C GLN A 84 -26.95 5.30 4.00
N ILE A 85 -25.64 5.55 4.02
CA ILE A 85 -24.79 5.51 2.82
C ILE A 85 -23.86 4.30 2.92
N ARG A 86 -23.83 3.46 1.88
CA ARG A 86 -22.92 2.31 1.78
C ARG A 86 -22.12 2.40 0.47
N PRO A 87 -20.98 3.12 0.47
CA PRO A 87 -20.21 3.35 -0.75
C PRO A 87 -19.61 2.06 -1.32
N THR A 88 -19.30 2.07 -2.62
CA THR A 88 -18.58 0.97 -3.25
C THR A 88 -17.11 0.92 -2.76
N PRO A 89 -16.42 -0.22 -2.90
CA PRO A 89 -15.00 -0.32 -2.58
C PRO A 89 -14.13 0.75 -3.24
N GLN A 90 -14.45 1.15 -4.47
CA GLN A 90 -13.73 2.21 -5.17
C GLN A 90 -13.84 3.55 -4.45
N VAL A 91 -15.03 3.90 -3.94
CA VAL A 91 -15.24 5.13 -3.16
C VAL A 91 -14.54 5.02 -1.81
N MET A 92 -14.60 3.88 -1.13
CA MET A 92 -13.88 3.67 0.13
C MET A 92 -12.36 3.83 -0.06
N GLY A 93 -11.81 3.24 -1.13
CA GLY A 93 -10.40 3.39 -1.49
C GLY A 93 -10.03 4.84 -1.83
N PHE A 94 -10.88 5.55 -2.58
CA PHE A 94 -10.69 6.97 -2.87
C PHE A 94 -10.64 7.83 -1.60
N LEU A 95 -11.55 7.60 -0.64
CA LEU A 95 -11.57 8.34 0.62
C LEU A 95 -10.30 8.08 1.44
N LEU A 96 -9.80 6.84 1.49
CA LEU A 96 -8.52 6.53 2.12
C LEU A 96 -7.34 7.27 1.45
N HIS A 97 -7.32 7.33 0.12
CA HIS A 97 -6.32 8.11 -0.63
C HIS A 97 -6.37 9.60 -0.31
N ALA A 98 -7.54 10.16 -0.03
CA ALA A 98 -7.66 11.56 0.35
C ALA A 98 -7.30 11.82 1.83
N LEU A 99 -7.71 10.93 2.75
CA LEU A 99 -7.62 11.18 4.19
C LEU A 99 -6.25 10.83 4.78
N ILE A 100 -5.61 9.72 4.36
CA ILE A 100 -4.34 9.29 4.95
C ILE A 100 -3.26 10.38 4.87
N PRO A 101 -3.04 11.05 3.72
CA PRO A 101 -2.07 12.14 3.66
C PRO A 101 -2.44 13.33 4.56
N LEU A 102 -3.73 13.61 4.77
CA LEU A 102 -4.18 14.68 5.66
C LEU A 102 -3.94 14.33 7.14
N GLU A 103 -4.25 13.08 7.55
CA GLU A 103 -3.97 12.59 8.89
C GLU A 103 -2.47 12.62 9.21
N LEU A 104 -1.64 12.21 8.25
CA LEU A 104 -0.19 12.27 8.39
C LEU A 104 0.31 13.72 8.47
N ALA A 105 -0.16 14.60 7.58
CA ALA A 105 0.23 16.01 7.57
C ALA A 105 -0.17 16.76 8.87
N ASN A 106 -1.27 16.34 9.50
CA ASN A 106 -1.71 16.90 10.78
C ASN A 106 -0.73 16.57 11.92
N GLY A 107 -0.10 15.38 11.89
CA GLY A 107 0.92 14.97 12.86
C GLY A 107 2.34 15.40 12.51
N ASP A 108 2.67 15.43 11.21
CA ASP A 108 3.97 15.84 10.67
C ASP A 108 3.78 16.54 9.32
N PRO A 109 3.88 17.88 9.28
CA PRO A 109 3.74 18.67 8.05
C PRO A 109 4.79 18.36 6.97
N SER A 110 5.79 17.51 7.23
CA SER A 110 6.73 17.02 6.20
C SER A 110 6.04 16.12 5.17
N TRP A 111 4.87 15.56 5.52
CA TRP A 111 4.05 14.73 4.65
C TRP A 111 2.91 15.51 4.03
N ARG A 112 2.56 15.18 2.78
CA ARG A 112 1.39 15.72 2.08
C ARG A 112 0.87 14.77 1.00
N ALA A 113 -0.31 15.06 0.47
CA ALA A 113 -0.82 14.45 -0.75
C ALA A 113 -0.02 14.90 -1.99
N ASP A 114 -0.14 14.16 -3.09
CA ASP A 114 0.33 14.58 -4.41
C ASP A 114 -0.37 15.86 -4.90
N LEU A 115 0.38 16.72 -5.57
CA LEU A 115 -0.17 17.92 -6.23
C LEU A 115 -0.42 17.68 -7.72
N ASN A 116 0.20 16.64 -8.29
CA ASN A 116 0.11 16.31 -9.70
C ASN A 116 0.46 14.84 -9.94
N SER A 117 0.14 14.34 -11.14
CA SER A 117 0.28 12.93 -11.52
C SER A 117 1.71 12.41 -11.66
N SER A 118 2.73 13.26 -11.54
CA SER A 118 4.14 12.84 -11.55
C SER A 118 4.68 12.49 -10.16
N GLU A 119 3.97 12.90 -9.10
CA GLU A 119 4.29 12.58 -7.71
C GLU A 119 3.69 11.24 -7.30
N LYS A 120 4.20 10.68 -6.21
CA LYS A 120 3.58 9.55 -5.51
C LYS A 120 2.47 10.07 -4.59
N ASP A 121 1.52 9.19 -4.28
CA ASP A 121 0.30 9.57 -3.55
C ASP A 121 0.56 10.21 -2.17
N LEU A 122 1.64 9.80 -1.50
CA LEU A 122 2.08 10.37 -0.22
C LEU A 122 3.52 10.89 -0.36
N VAL A 123 3.67 12.21 -0.38
CA VAL A 123 4.94 12.90 -0.65
C VAL A 123 5.65 13.26 0.65
N TYR A 124 6.91 12.84 0.75
CA TYR A 124 7.84 13.32 1.77
C TYR A 124 8.60 14.52 1.23
N GLN A 125 8.30 15.72 1.75
CA GLN A 125 8.84 16.97 1.21
C GLN A 125 10.37 17.11 1.36
N PRO A 126 11.00 16.68 2.47
CA PRO A 126 12.46 16.83 2.62
C PRO A 126 13.28 15.99 1.63
N ASP A 127 12.79 14.82 1.22
CA ASP A 127 13.44 13.97 0.22
C ASP A 127 12.44 13.05 -0.48
N HIS A 128 12.17 13.36 -1.75
CA HIS A 128 11.14 12.66 -2.53
C HIS A 128 11.42 11.16 -2.70
N LYS A 129 12.65 10.67 -2.49
CA LYS A 129 12.96 9.23 -2.58
C LYS A 129 12.18 8.39 -1.56
N TYR A 130 11.81 8.99 -0.43
CA TYR A 130 11.02 8.35 0.62
C TYR A 130 9.51 8.48 0.41
N SER A 131 9.06 9.13 -0.67
CA SER A 131 7.64 9.21 -1.01
C SER A 131 7.07 7.84 -1.34
N ILE A 132 5.77 7.68 -1.08
CA ILE A 132 5.10 6.38 -0.99
C ILE A 132 3.94 6.34 -1.98
N GLU A 133 3.90 5.27 -2.78
CA GLU A 133 2.73 4.95 -3.60
C GLU A 133 1.73 4.15 -2.78
N MET A 134 0.46 4.53 -2.78
CA MET A 134 -0.57 3.82 -2.03
C MET A 134 -1.44 2.96 -2.94
N LYS A 135 -1.85 1.81 -2.44
CA LYS A 135 -2.76 0.90 -3.13
C LYS A 135 -3.79 0.37 -2.15
N THR A 136 -5.04 0.70 -2.40
CA THR A 136 -6.18 0.25 -1.60
C THR A 136 -6.98 -0.82 -2.35
N SER A 137 -7.50 -1.83 -1.64
CA SER A 137 -8.21 -2.96 -2.28
C SER A 137 -9.17 -3.66 -1.34
N SER A 138 -10.38 -3.97 -1.82
CA SER A 138 -11.30 -4.85 -1.09
C SER A 138 -11.01 -6.34 -1.27
N HIS A 139 -9.96 -6.71 -2.02
CA HIS A 139 -9.50 -8.10 -2.02
C HIS A 139 -8.86 -8.42 -0.68
N LYS A 140 -8.95 -9.68 -0.23
CA LYS A 140 -8.45 -10.09 1.10
C LYS A 140 -6.94 -9.85 1.30
N ASP A 141 -6.13 -10.10 0.26
CA ASP A 141 -4.65 -10.14 0.32
C ASP A 141 -3.94 -9.65 -0.96
N GLN A 142 -4.67 -9.10 -1.94
CA GLN A 142 -4.12 -8.63 -3.21
C GLN A 142 -4.35 -7.14 -3.40
N ILE A 143 -3.39 -6.49 -4.06
CA ILE A 143 -3.52 -5.13 -4.58
C ILE A 143 -3.38 -5.18 -6.10
N PHE A 144 -3.93 -4.16 -6.76
CA PHE A 144 -3.96 -4.07 -8.20
C PHE A 144 -3.40 -2.72 -8.63
N GLY A 145 -2.61 -2.74 -9.70
CA GLY A 145 -2.18 -1.55 -10.41
C GLY A 145 -2.99 -1.39 -11.69
N ASN A 146 -2.91 -0.20 -12.30
CA ASN A 146 -3.40 -0.03 -13.66
C ASN A 146 -2.54 -0.87 -14.61
N ARG A 147 -3.08 -1.36 -15.73
CA ARG A 147 -2.34 -2.16 -16.72
C ARG A 147 -1.01 -1.52 -17.13
N SER A 148 -0.97 -0.18 -17.22
CA SER A 148 0.23 0.60 -17.55
C SER A 148 1.40 0.32 -16.62
N PHE A 149 1.18 -0.20 -15.41
CA PHE A 149 2.25 -0.63 -14.49
C PHE A 149 3.07 -1.77 -15.09
N GLY A 150 2.43 -2.77 -15.71
CA GLY A 150 3.09 -3.97 -16.23
C GLY A 150 3.51 -3.95 -17.69
N VAL A 151 3.52 -2.79 -18.36
CA VAL A 151 3.99 -2.65 -19.75
C VAL A 151 5.30 -1.84 -19.76
N GLU A 152 6.32 -2.35 -20.44
CA GLU A 152 7.62 -1.68 -20.67
C GLU A 152 7.42 -0.51 -21.65
N ASN A 153 6.98 0.63 -21.11
CA ASN A 153 7.08 1.98 -21.67
C ASN A 153 6.29 2.94 -20.74
N PRO A 154 6.86 3.37 -19.61
CA PRO A 154 6.37 4.59 -18.98
C PRO A 154 6.71 5.73 -19.94
N GLY A 155 5.73 6.19 -20.72
CA GLY A 155 5.91 7.38 -21.56
C GLY A 155 6.54 8.53 -20.76
N LYS A 156 7.32 9.39 -21.43
CA LYS A 156 7.98 10.56 -20.83
C LYS A 156 7.01 11.31 -19.90
N GLY A 157 7.42 11.57 -18.66
CA GLY A 157 6.65 12.37 -17.68
C GLY A 157 5.71 11.58 -16.75
N LYS A 158 5.76 10.24 -16.71
CA LYS A 158 5.01 9.44 -15.72
C LYS A 158 5.84 9.17 -14.46
N LYS A 159 5.17 9.11 -13.30
CA LYS A 159 5.80 8.82 -11.99
C LYS A 159 6.68 7.57 -12.02
N ALA A 160 7.79 7.62 -11.29
CA ALA A 160 8.61 6.45 -11.04
C ALA A 160 7.78 5.41 -10.29
N LYS A 161 7.72 4.19 -10.83
CA LYS A 161 6.97 3.08 -10.23
C LYS A 161 7.82 2.28 -9.24
N ASP A 162 9.12 2.55 -9.19
CA ASP A 162 10.02 1.95 -8.22
C ASP A 162 9.96 2.75 -6.90
N GLY A 163 10.08 2.07 -5.78
CA GLY A 163 10.21 2.70 -4.47
C GLY A 163 9.22 2.19 -3.44
N TYR A 164 8.96 3.00 -2.41
CA TYR A 164 8.09 2.62 -1.31
C TYR A 164 6.61 2.51 -1.70
N TYR A 165 5.95 1.49 -1.18
CA TYR A 165 4.52 1.22 -1.35
C TYR A 165 3.83 0.90 -0.04
N VAL A 166 2.62 1.44 0.12
CA VAL A 166 1.68 1.03 1.17
C VAL A 166 0.47 0.37 0.54
N ALA A 167 0.16 -0.83 1.04
CA ALA A 167 -0.97 -1.64 0.58
C ALA A 167 -1.99 -1.79 1.71
N VAL A 168 -3.18 -1.23 1.51
CA VAL A 168 -4.29 -1.31 2.47
C VAL A 168 -5.39 -2.19 1.91
N ASN A 169 -5.58 -3.34 2.54
CA ASN A 169 -6.68 -4.23 2.22
C ASN A 169 -7.80 -4.06 3.24
N PHE A 170 -9.04 -4.00 2.78
CA PHE A 170 -10.21 -3.77 3.63
C PHE A 170 -11.39 -4.65 3.22
N GLU A 171 -12.40 -4.71 4.08
CA GLU A 171 -13.64 -5.43 3.82
C GLU A 171 -14.60 -4.60 2.95
N LYS A 172 -15.27 -5.25 2.01
CA LYS A 172 -16.47 -4.67 1.38
C LYS A 172 -17.69 -4.92 2.27
N TRP A 173 -18.77 -4.17 2.06
CA TRP A 173 -20.03 -4.33 2.83
C TRP A 173 -20.57 -5.76 2.88
N SER A 174 -20.44 -6.53 1.80
CA SER A 174 -20.88 -7.93 1.76
C SER A 174 -20.06 -8.86 2.65
N ASP A 175 -18.83 -8.48 3.04
CA ASP A 175 -17.97 -9.27 3.93
C ASP A 175 -18.28 -8.97 5.41
N ALA A 176 -19.11 -7.96 5.68
CA ALA A 176 -19.38 -7.42 7.00
C ALA A 176 -20.90 -7.26 7.26
N PRO A 177 -21.73 -8.32 7.07
CA PRO A 177 -23.17 -8.21 7.29
C PRO A 177 -23.47 -7.79 8.73
N GLY A 178 -24.30 -6.77 8.89
CA GLY A 178 -24.72 -6.28 10.21
C GLY A 178 -23.66 -5.51 11.00
N ARG A 179 -22.50 -5.19 10.42
CA ARG A 179 -21.45 -4.39 11.08
C ARG A 179 -20.73 -3.49 10.07
N LEU A 180 -19.87 -2.60 10.58
CA LEU A 180 -18.99 -1.82 9.72
C LEU A 180 -17.86 -2.70 9.14
N PRO A 181 -17.49 -2.52 7.86
CA PRO A 181 -16.31 -3.15 7.28
C PRO A 181 -15.05 -2.64 7.97
N ARG A 182 -14.04 -3.51 8.06
CA ARG A 182 -12.76 -3.23 8.74
C ARG A 182 -11.59 -3.24 7.78
N ILE A 183 -10.51 -2.57 8.17
CA ILE A 183 -9.18 -2.82 7.60
C ILE A 183 -8.79 -4.28 7.90
N ARG A 184 -8.34 -5.00 6.88
CA ARG A 184 -7.87 -6.39 6.96
C ARG A 184 -6.37 -6.45 7.19
N THR A 185 -5.60 -5.69 6.43
CA THR A 185 -4.15 -5.63 6.58
C THR A 185 -3.60 -4.34 6.01
N ILE A 186 -2.53 -3.87 6.62
CA ILE A 186 -1.69 -2.79 6.11
C ILE A 186 -0.31 -3.40 5.91
N ARG A 187 0.21 -3.29 4.69
CA ARG A 187 1.53 -3.78 4.33
C ARG A 187 2.38 -2.65 3.79
N TYR A 188 3.66 -2.71 4.08
CA TYR A 188 4.63 -1.69 3.75
C TYR A 188 5.90 -2.34 3.19
N GLY A 189 6.51 -1.71 2.20
CA GLY A 189 7.79 -2.16 1.67
C GLY A 189 8.13 -1.45 0.37
N TRP A 190 8.90 -2.11 -0.49
CA TRP A 190 9.39 -1.57 -1.76
C TRP A 190 8.91 -2.45 -2.91
N LEU A 191 8.49 -1.85 -4.02
CA LEU A 191 8.20 -2.59 -5.24
C LEU A 191 8.93 -1.94 -6.40
N ASP A 192 9.32 -2.79 -7.35
CA ASP A 192 9.83 -2.38 -8.64
C ASP A 192 8.71 -2.41 -9.69
N HIS A 193 8.89 -1.64 -10.76
CA HIS A 193 8.01 -1.62 -11.92
C HIS A 193 7.94 -2.99 -12.60
N THR A 194 9.01 -3.80 -12.51
CA THR A 194 9.05 -5.17 -13.03
C THR A 194 8.18 -6.14 -12.23
N ASP A 195 7.83 -5.83 -10.98
CA ASP A 195 6.99 -6.69 -10.16
C ASP A 195 5.55 -6.73 -10.62
N TRP A 196 5.11 -5.67 -11.29
CA TRP A 196 3.76 -5.58 -11.82
C TRP A 196 3.65 -6.41 -13.10
N VAL A 197 2.76 -7.39 -13.08
CA VAL A 197 2.45 -8.22 -14.25
C VAL A 197 1.09 -7.83 -14.77
N ALA A 198 1.06 -7.28 -16.00
CA ALA A 198 -0.19 -6.96 -16.68
C ALA A 198 -0.98 -8.24 -17.00
N GLN A 199 -2.31 -8.17 -16.89
CA GLN A 199 -3.17 -9.26 -17.35
C GLN A 199 -2.93 -9.56 -18.85
N LYS A 200 -2.93 -10.85 -19.21
CA LYS A 200 -2.71 -11.31 -20.59
C LYS A 200 -3.81 -10.84 -21.55
N SER A 201 -5.06 -10.71 -21.09
CA SER A 201 -6.17 -10.28 -21.94
C SER A 201 -6.00 -8.81 -22.34
N GLN A 202 -6.23 -8.49 -23.62
CA GLN A 202 -6.19 -7.10 -24.09
C GLN A 202 -7.25 -6.21 -23.42
N THR A 203 -8.32 -6.80 -22.89
CA THR A 203 -9.39 -6.12 -22.14
C THR A 203 -9.09 -5.92 -20.67
N GLY A 204 -8.08 -6.61 -20.11
CA GLY A 204 -7.69 -6.48 -18.71
C GLY A 204 -7.01 -5.14 -18.44
N GLN A 205 -7.65 -4.27 -17.66
CA GLN A 205 -7.10 -2.96 -17.30
C GLN A 205 -6.22 -2.99 -16.04
N GLN A 206 -5.90 -4.19 -15.54
CA GLN A 206 -5.23 -4.36 -14.26
C GLN A 206 -3.90 -5.10 -14.38
N SER A 207 -2.99 -4.78 -13.47
CA SER A 207 -1.79 -5.55 -13.18
C SER A 207 -1.84 -6.06 -11.74
N SER A 208 -1.22 -7.20 -11.49
CA SER A 208 -1.10 -7.78 -10.14
C SER A 208 0.34 -8.19 -9.86
N LEU A 209 0.62 -8.45 -8.58
CA LEU A 209 1.92 -8.92 -8.13
C LEU A 209 1.95 -10.45 -8.09
N PRO A 210 3.08 -11.10 -8.37
CA PRO A 210 3.35 -12.50 -7.99
C PRO A 210 3.21 -12.71 -6.47
N ALA A 211 2.80 -13.91 -6.01
CA ALA A 211 2.73 -14.20 -4.57
C ALA A 211 4.05 -13.97 -3.85
N VAL A 212 5.17 -14.43 -4.42
CA VAL A 212 6.49 -14.26 -3.81
C VAL A 212 6.79 -12.78 -3.52
N VAL A 213 6.64 -11.90 -4.50
CA VAL A 213 6.79 -10.44 -4.33
C VAL A 213 5.87 -9.91 -3.24
N SER A 214 4.58 -10.24 -3.32
CA SER A 214 3.60 -9.74 -2.34
C SER A 214 3.83 -10.25 -0.92
N ASN A 215 4.51 -11.38 -0.75
CA ASN A 215 4.77 -11.98 0.55
C ASN A 215 6.08 -11.47 1.16
N THR A 216 7.08 -11.16 0.33
CA THR A 216 8.43 -10.87 0.82
C THR A 216 8.81 -9.40 0.71
N GLN A 217 8.22 -8.65 -0.22
CA GLN A 217 8.53 -7.23 -0.47
C GLN A 217 7.49 -6.26 0.11
N LEU A 218 6.34 -6.78 0.55
CA LEU A 218 5.31 -6.03 1.26
C LEU A 218 5.03 -6.69 2.60
N LEU A 219 5.74 -6.26 3.64
CA LEU A 219 5.61 -6.83 4.97
C LEU A 219 4.37 -6.27 5.68
N ALA A 220 3.60 -7.15 6.30
CA ALA A 220 2.44 -6.77 7.10
C ALA A 220 2.90 -6.10 8.40
N ILE A 221 2.55 -4.81 8.54
CA ILE A 221 2.72 -4.02 9.76
C ILE A 221 1.43 -3.95 10.58
N HIS A 222 0.30 -4.33 9.96
CA HIS A 222 -0.97 -4.55 10.65
C HIS A 222 -1.72 -5.71 9.99
N THR A 223 -2.32 -6.55 10.83
CA THR A 223 -3.25 -7.62 10.42
C THR A 223 -4.48 -7.55 11.31
N GLY A 224 -5.65 -7.61 10.70
CA GLY A 224 -6.95 -7.45 11.34
C GLY A 224 -7.18 -8.46 12.47
N GLY A 225 -7.02 -7.95 13.68
CA GLY A 225 -7.58 -8.33 14.97
C GLY A 225 -7.75 -7.00 15.71
N GLN A 226 -8.75 -6.87 16.59
CA GLN A 226 -9.05 -5.58 17.25
C GLN A 226 -7.81 -5.00 17.95
N ARG A 227 -7.70 -3.66 17.97
CA ARG A 227 -7.36 -3.00 19.24
C ARG A 227 -8.66 -2.87 20.03
#